data_AF-A0A6B3CQQ6-F1
#
_entry.id   AF-A0A6B3CQQ6-F1
#
_cell.length_a   1.000
_cell.length_b   1.000
_cell.length_c   1.000
_cell.angle_alpha   90.00
_cell.angle_beta   90.00
_cell.angle_gamma   90.00
#
_symmetry.space_group_name_H-M   'P 1'
#
loop_
_entity.id
_entity.type
_entity.pdbx_description
1 polymer ?
#
loop_
_entity_poly.entity_id
_entity_poly.type
_entity_poly.pdbx_seq_one_letter_code
_entity_poly.pdbx_strand_id
1 'polypeptide(L)' 'WNESTPATQVGSAYLVFAAVDADGKPRTVPPVLPETEKDKRRYQEAQIRRTHRLARRRAIMELREKRAAEGFED' A
#
# COMPACT_ATOMS: atom_id res chain seq x y z
N TRP A 1 -10.29 14.61 36.70
CA TRP A 1 -10.48 14.07 35.34
C TRP A 1 -9.92 15.00 34.25
N ASN A 2 -8.90 15.82 34.55
CA ASN A 2 -8.24 16.73 33.59
C ASN A 2 -6.70 16.64 33.70
N GLU A 3 -6.15 15.45 33.95
CA GLU A 3 -4.69 15.28 33.90
C GLU A 3 -4.28 14.90 32.48
N SER A 4 -3.66 15.86 31.79
CA SER A 4 -3.03 15.65 30.49
C SER A 4 -1.68 14.98 30.69
N THR A 5 -1.67 13.64 30.82
CA THR A 5 -0.42 12.88 30.73
C THR A 5 0.17 12.99 29.31
N PRO A 6 1.50 12.87 29.13
CA PRO A 6 2.12 12.91 27.81
C PRO A 6 1.52 11.86 26.87
N ALA A 7 1.34 12.24 25.59
CA ALA A 7 0.77 11.35 24.58
C ALA A 7 1.63 10.09 24.42
N THR A 8 1.00 8.92 24.56
CA THR A 8 1.64 7.61 24.34
C THR A 8 1.38 7.16 22.90
N GLN A 9 2.44 6.79 22.17
CA GLN A 9 2.30 6.27 20.81
C GLN A 9 1.75 4.84 20.83
N VAL A 10 0.57 4.63 20.21
CA VAL A 10 -0.13 3.34 20.21
C VAL A 10 -0.01 2.55 18.90
N GLY A 11 0.44 3.18 17.82
CA GLY A 11 0.59 2.49 16.54
C GLY A 11 1.08 3.39 15.41
N SER A 12 1.42 2.75 14.29
CA SER A 12 1.67 3.42 13.02
C SER A 12 1.10 2.57 11.89
N ALA A 13 0.73 3.20 10.78
CA ALA A 13 0.12 2.53 9.63
C ALA A 13 0.66 3.13 8.32
N TYR A 14 0.62 2.33 7.26
CA TYR A 14 0.96 2.75 5.90
C TYR A 14 -0.22 2.50 4.97
N LEU A 15 -0.69 3.57 4.33
CA LEU A 15 -1.83 3.54 3.42
C LEU A 15 -1.35 3.62 1.96
N VAL A 16 -2.19 3.20 1.03
CA VAL A 16 -1.91 3.19 -0.41
C VAL A 16 -3.06 3.89 -1.11
N PHE A 17 -2.74 4.88 -1.94
CA PHE A 17 -3.71 5.62 -2.74
C PHE A 17 -3.45 5.36 -4.22
N ALA A 18 -4.52 5.35 -5.02
CA ALA A 18 -4.46 5.32 -6.47
C ALA A 18 -5.06 6.62 -7.00
N ALA A 19 -4.28 7.37 -7.78
CA ALA A 19 -4.80 8.53 -8.47
C ALA A 19 -5.59 8.06 -9.70
N VAL A 20 -6.79 8.61 -9.87
CA VAL A 20 -7.66 8.35 -11.02
C VAL A 20 -8.02 9.64 -11.74
N ASP A 21 -8.34 9.54 -13.04
CA ASP A 21 -8.93 10.63 -13.82
C ASP A 21 -10.46 10.72 -13.65
N ALA A 22 -11.10 11.58 -14.43
CA ALA A 22 -12.55 11.78 -14.38
C ALA A 22 -13.36 10.54 -14.78
N ASP A 23 -12.77 9.64 -15.57
CA ASP A 23 -13.39 8.38 -16.01
C ASP A 23 -13.07 7.21 -15.05
N GLY A 24 -12.38 7.49 -13.93
CA GLY A 24 -11.97 6.49 -12.95
C GLY A 24 -10.74 5.65 -13.38
N LYS A 25 -10.06 6.02 -14.46
CA LYS A 25 -8.86 5.30 -14.93
C LYS A 25 -7.62 5.77 -14.18
N PRO A 26 -6.63 4.89 -13.92
CA PRO A 26 -5.40 5.28 -13.26
C PRO A 26 -4.66 6.39 -14.02
N ARG A 27 -4.22 7.42 -13.30
CA ARG A 27 -3.37 8.49 -13.85
C ARG A 27 -1.97 8.47 -13.24
N THR A 28 -0.99 8.92 -14.01
CA THR A 28 0.39 9.07 -13.54
C THR A 28 0.48 10.11 -12.44
N VAL A 29 1.28 9.80 -11.42
CA VAL A 29 1.61 10.69 -10.29
C VAL A 29 3.11 11.01 -10.35
N PRO A 30 3.53 12.27 -10.13
CA PRO A 30 4.93 12.62 -10.03
C PRO A 30 5.67 11.78 -8.97
N PRO A 31 6.95 11.43 -9.22
CA PRO A 31 7.73 10.65 -8.26
C PRO A 31 8.04 11.49 -7.01
N VAL A 32 8.13 10.81 -5.86
CA VAL A 32 8.61 11.41 -4.62
C VAL A 32 10.14 11.32 -4.59
N LEU A 33 10.81 12.45 -4.40
CA LEU A 33 12.26 12.53 -4.22
C LEU A 33 12.57 12.70 -2.72
N PRO A 34 13.19 11.72 -2.05
CA PRO A 34 13.54 11.84 -0.64
C PRO A 34 14.64 12.87 -0.43
N GLU A 35 14.44 13.80 0.51
CA GLU A 35 15.40 14.88 0.78
C GLU A 35 16.31 14.55 1.96
N THR A 36 15.75 14.06 3.07
CA THR A 36 16.51 13.75 4.28
C THR A 36 16.90 12.27 4.38
N GLU A 37 17.89 11.93 5.21
CA GLU A 37 18.24 10.53 5.50
C GLU A 37 17.08 9.72 6.06
N LYS A 38 16.21 10.37 6.86
CA LYS A 38 14.98 9.76 7.37
C LYS A 38 14.01 9.43 6.24
N ASP A 39 13.89 10.31 5.25
CA ASP A 39 13.03 10.09 4.09
C ASP A 39 13.58 8.98 3.20
N LYS A 40 14.90 8.96 2.95
CA LYS A 40 15.56 7.90 2.18
C LYS A 40 15.30 6.53 2.81
N ARG A 41 15.46 6.41 4.13
CA ARG A 41 15.15 5.18 4.86
C ARG A 41 13.67 4.79 4.71
N ARG A 42 12.75 5.71 4.96
CA ARG A 42 11.29 5.46 4.82
C ARG A 42 10.90 5.08 3.39
N TYR A 43 11.56 5.67 2.40
CA TYR A 43 11.34 5.38 0.98
C TYR A 43 11.81 3.96 0.63
N GLN A 44 12.99 3.55 1.08
CA GLN A 44 13.49 2.17 0.91
C GLN A 44 12.55 1.14 1.55
N GLU A 45 12.12 1.38 2.80
CA GLU A 45 11.14 0.52 3.47
C GLU A 45 9.79 0.48 2.71
N ALA A 46 9.37 1.59 2.11
CA ALA A 46 8.15 1.65 1.31
C ALA A 46 8.25 0.82 0.02
N GLN A 47 9.43 0.77 -0.62
CA GLN A 47 9.67 -0.09 -1.77
C GLN A 47 9.54 -1.58 -1.39
N ILE A 48 10.08 -1.98 -0.25
CA ILE A 48 9.95 -3.35 0.27
C ILE A 48 8.47 -3.69 0.49
N ARG A 49 7.70 -2.81 1.19
CA ARG A 49 6.25 -3.00 1.39
C ARG A 49 5.50 -3.11 0.07
N ARG A 50 5.86 -2.29 -0.94
CA ARG A 50 5.26 -2.33 -2.29
C ARG A 50 5.50 -3.69 -2.96
N THR A 51 6.72 -4.21 -2.92
CA THR A 51 7.06 -5.53 -3.49
C THR A 51 6.22 -6.63 -2.87
N HIS A 52 6.14 -6.69 -1.53
CA HIS A 52 5.30 -7.68 -0.85
C HIS A 52 3.81 -7.54 -1.20
N ARG A 53 3.27 -6.31 -1.22
CA ARG A 53 1.87 -6.07 -1.59
C ARG A 53 1.56 -6.57 -3.00
N LEU A 54 2.45 -6.31 -3.96
CA LEU A 54 2.26 -6.71 -5.35
C LEU A 54 2.39 -8.22 -5.53
N ALA A 55 3.36 -8.87 -4.87
CA ALA A 55 3.52 -10.32 -4.90
C ALA A 55 2.27 -11.03 -4.32
N ARG A 56 1.78 -10.56 -3.16
CA ARG A 56 0.54 -11.08 -2.56
C ARG A 56 -0.67 -10.91 -3.48
N ARG A 57 -0.81 -9.74 -4.12
CA ARG A 57 -1.89 -9.48 -5.09
C ARG A 57 -1.82 -10.46 -6.26
N ARG A 58 -0.64 -10.70 -6.84
CA ARG A 58 -0.47 -11.66 -7.95
C ARG A 58 -0.90 -13.07 -7.57
N ALA A 59 -0.40 -13.58 -6.43
CA ALA A 59 -0.76 -14.91 -5.95
C ALA A 59 -2.28 -15.07 -5.75
N ILE A 60 -2.96 -14.04 -5.22
CA ILE A 60 -4.43 -14.06 -5.06
C ILE A 60 -5.14 -14.08 -6.41
N MET A 61 -4.67 -13.29 -7.39
CA MET A 61 -5.27 -13.26 -8.72
C MET A 61 -5.09 -14.59 -9.46
N GLU A 62 -3.88 -15.16 -9.42
CA GLU A 62 -3.59 -16.47 -10.03
C GLU A 62 -4.47 -17.58 -9.43
N LEU A 63 -4.68 -17.56 -8.10
CA LEU A 63 -5.60 -18.50 -7.45
C LEU A 63 -7.04 -18.33 -7.96
N ARG A 64 -7.52 -17.08 -8.08
CA ARG A 64 -8.87 -16.78 -8.58
C ARG A 64 -9.05 -17.24 -10.03
N GLU A 65 -8.05 -17.01 -10.88
CA GLU A 65 -8.07 -17.44 -12.28
C GLU A 65 -8.11 -18.96 -12.41
N LYS A 66 -7.31 -19.69 -11.61
CA LYS A 66 -7.35 -21.16 -11.58
C LYS A 66 -8.70 -21.70 -11.15
N ARG A 67 -9.27 -21.16 -10.07
CA ARG A 67 -10.60 -21.57 -9.58
C ARG A 67 -11.70 -21.34 -10.61
N ALA A 68 -11.67 -20.20 -11.29
CA ALA A 68 -12.60 -19.91 -12.38
C ALA A 68 -12.43 -20.88 -13.56
N ALA A 69 -11.20 -21.21 -13.94
CA ALA A 69 -10.92 -22.19 -15.00
C ALA A 69 -11.36 -23.63 -14.64
N GLU A 70 -11.34 -23.97 -13.35
CA GLU A 70 -11.81 -25.25 -12.81
C GLU A 70 -13.33 -25.30 -12.60
N GLY A 71 -14.07 -24.24 -12.93
CA GLY A 71 -15.53 -24.19 -12.85
C GLY A 71 -16.08 -23.97 -11.44
N PHE A 72 -15.25 -23.56 -10.49
CA PHE A 72 -15.69 -23.11 -9.17
C PHE A 72 -16.08 -21.62 -9.26
N GLU A 73 -17.34 -21.34 -9.58
CA GLU A 73 -17.93 -20.01 -9.35
C GLU A 73 -18.15 -19.81 -7.85
N ASP A 74 -17.78 -18.63 -7.34
CA ASP A 74 -18.03 -18.16 -5.97
C ASP A 74 -19.30 -17.30 -5.96
#